data_AF-A0AAV9CPA0-F1
#
_entry.id   AF-A0AAV9CPA0-F1
#
_cell.length_a   1.000
_cell.length_b   1.000
_cell.length_c   1.000
_cell.angle_alpha   90.00
_cell.angle_beta   90.00
_cell.angle_gamma   90.00
#
_symmetry.space_group_name_H-M   'P 1'
#
loop_
_entity.id
_entity.type
_entity.pdbx_description
1 polymer ?
#
loop_
_entity_poly.entity_id
_entity_poly.type
_entity_poly.pdbx_seq_one_letter_code
_entity_poly.pdbx_strand_id
1 'polypeptide(L)'
;MLKVKTPKNHRALRELEKHAPKLVENAKKTLILQGTKTSGVLKGLLAEIHHLKKGNSIRYTRKNDNIRPFESGGETSLEFFSLKTDCSLIVFASHSKKRPNNLVLGRTYDHHIYDLVEVGVDNFKPMESFLGDLKVSPILGSKPLFAFIGEGFENVEELKHLKEVLLELFRGEVVENLNLSGVDRVYVCTAVNSNTVFFTQCAVRGLKKSGTAAPRVELIEIGPSMDLVVRRHRLPNESLKKVAMKTALDRSKKKEKNILRDAVHGKLGKIYIPDQQIQI
;
A
#
# COMPACT_ATOMS: atom_id res chain seq x y z
N MET A 1 1.24 -9.99 25.38
CA MET A 1 1.72 -8.59 25.27
C MET A 1 3.19 -8.50 25.66
N LEU A 2 4.05 -7.94 24.80
CA LEU A 2 5.41 -7.60 25.18
C LEU A 2 5.35 -6.50 26.26
N LYS A 3 6.03 -6.69 27.40
CA LYS A 3 6.07 -5.67 28.46
C LYS A 3 6.77 -4.41 27.91
N VAL A 4 6.09 -3.26 27.97
CA VAL A 4 6.71 -1.96 27.71
C VAL A 4 7.78 -1.74 28.78
N LYS A 5 9.05 -1.86 28.38
CA LYS A 5 10.19 -1.65 29.28
C LYS A 5 10.70 -0.23 29.11
N THR A 6 10.94 0.45 30.22
CA THR A 6 11.60 1.76 30.22
C THR A 6 12.96 1.63 29.52
N PRO A 7 13.26 2.48 28.52
CA PRO A 7 14.51 2.39 27.79
C PRO A 7 15.69 2.65 28.74
N LYS A 8 16.69 1.78 28.69
CA LYS A 8 17.90 1.89 29.54
C LYS A 8 18.93 2.89 29.01
N ASN A 9 18.86 3.26 27.73
CA ASN A 9 19.80 4.18 27.10
C ASN A 9 19.11 5.07 26.05
N HIS A 10 19.77 6.19 25.70
CA HIS A 10 19.24 7.14 24.70
C HIS A 10 19.02 6.52 23.32
N ARG A 11 19.82 5.53 22.92
CA ARG A 11 19.64 4.82 21.66
C ARG A 11 18.30 4.06 21.62
N ALA A 12 17.96 3.35 22.70
CA ALA A 12 16.69 2.66 22.82
C ALA A 12 15.51 3.63 22.90
N LEU A 13 15.67 4.76 23.59
CA LEU A 13 14.65 5.82 23.63
C LEU A 13 14.34 6.35 22.23
N ARG A 14 15.36 6.71 21.44
CA ARG A 14 15.19 7.18 20.05
C ARG A 14 14.49 6.15 19.17
N GLU A 15 14.72 4.87 19.38
CA GLU A 15 14.04 3.82 18.60
C GLU A 15 12.57 3.68 19.00
N LEU A 16 12.26 3.76 20.29
CA LEU A 16 10.87 3.78 20.77
C LEU A 16 10.11 5.01 20.26
N GLU A 17 10.76 6.17 20.23
CA GLU A 17 10.17 7.41 19.68
C GLU A 17 9.89 7.31 18.17
N LYS A 18 10.69 6.54 17.41
CA LYS A 18 10.42 6.31 15.99
C LYS A 18 9.15 5.49 15.75
N HIS A 19 8.89 4.52 16.63
CA HIS A 19 7.73 3.61 16.57
C HIS A 19 6.48 4.21 17.23
N ALA A 20 6.64 5.27 18.01
CA ALA A 20 5.51 5.94 18.64
C ALA A 20 4.53 6.50 17.58
N PRO A 21 3.21 6.54 17.88
CA PRO A 21 2.21 7.12 16.98
C PRO A 21 2.55 8.57 16.58
N LYS A 22 2.35 8.90 15.31
CA LYS A 22 2.65 10.23 14.74
C LYS A 22 1.42 10.81 14.06
N LEU A 23 1.32 12.14 14.05
CA LEU A 23 0.27 12.85 13.30
C LEU A 23 0.46 12.70 11.78
N VAL A 24 1.71 12.83 11.32
CA VAL A 24 2.11 12.52 9.95
C VAL A 24 2.83 11.18 9.99
N GLU A 25 2.20 10.16 9.41
CA GLU A 25 2.72 8.80 9.43
C GLU A 25 3.94 8.65 8.51
N ASN A 26 4.83 7.71 8.86
CA ASN A 26 5.94 7.32 7.99
C ASN A 26 5.45 6.38 6.87
N ALA A 27 6.34 6.01 5.94
CA ALA A 27 6.09 4.91 5.01
C ALA A 27 5.80 3.60 5.75
N LYS A 28 4.81 2.85 5.27
CA LYS A 28 4.41 1.56 5.82
C LYS A 28 5.42 0.47 5.46
N LYS A 29 6.10 -0.08 6.48
CA LYS A 29 7.05 -1.19 6.33
C LYS A 29 6.31 -2.51 6.10
N THR A 30 6.88 -3.37 5.28
CA THR A 30 6.32 -4.69 4.95
C THR A 30 7.16 -5.82 5.51
N LEU A 31 6.52 -6.68 6.30
CA LEU A 31 7.08 -7.95 6.73
C LEU A 31 6.77 -9.04 5.71
N ILE A 32 7.80 -9.73 5.24
CA ILE A 32 7.69 -10.82 4.27
C ILE A 32 8.09 -12.13 4.94
N LEU A 33 7.16 -13.06 5.00
CA LEU A 33 7.29 -14.36 5.68
C LEU A 33 6.98 -15.52 4.72
N GLN A 34 7.50 -16.69 5.07
CA GLN A 34 7.16 -17.94 4.40
C GLN A 34 6.79 -19.04 5.41
N GLY A 35 5.82 -19.87 5.03
CA GLY A 35 5.42 -21.05 5.79
C GLY A 35 6.35 -22.24 5.56
N THR A 36 6.02 -23.37 6.20
CA THR A 36 6.71 -24.68 6.05
C THR A 36 6.96 -25.08 4.61
N LYS A 37 5.89 -25.00 3.81
CA LYS A 37 5.85 -25.37 2.40
C LYS A 37 5.61 -24.11 1.59
N THR A 38 6.55 -23.80 0.70
CA THR A 38 6.51 -22.65 -0.21
C THR A 38 7.14 -23.08 -1.53
N SER A 39 6.45 -22.85 -2.65
CA SER A 39 6.92 -23.23 -3.99
C SER A 39 8.07 -22.33 -4.47
N GLY A 40 8.80 -22.78 -5.51
CA GLY A 40 9.85 -21.97 -6.14
C GLY A 40 9.31 -20.65 -6.69
N VAL A 41 8.14 -20.70 -7.33
CA VAL A 41 7.38 -19.53 -7.81
C VAL A 41 7.17 -18.49 -6.70
N LEU A 42 6.62 -18.91 -5.55
CA LEU A 42 6.39 -18.01 -4.43
C LEU A 42 7.69 -17.46 -3.85
N LYS A 43 8.76 -18.26 -3.77
CA LYS A 43 10.06 -17.77 -3.28
C LYS A 43 10.65 -16.69 -4.18
N GLY A 44 10.49 -16.84 -5.50
CA GLY A 44 10.84 -15.83 -6.50
C GLY A 44 10.02 -14.56 -6.31
N LEU A 45 8.70 -14.68 -6.27
CA LEU A 45 7.79 -13.56 -6.02
C LEU A 45 8.11 -12.81 -4.71
N LEU A 46 8.36 -13.52 -3.61
CA LEU A 46 8.76 -12.91 -2.34
C LEU A 46 10.09 -12.13 -2.45
N ALA A 47 11.01 -12.59 -3.30
CA ALA A 47 12.26 -11.88 -3.56
C ALA A 47 12.02 -10.59 -4.35
N GLU A 48 11.13 -10.63 -5.34
CA GLU A 48 10.80 -9.47 -6.15
C GLU A 48 10.01 -8.43 -5.36
N ILE A 49 9.02 -8.84 -4.55
CA ILE A 49 8.32 -7.91 -3.65
C ILE A 49 9.32 -7.23 -2.70
N HIS A 50 10.27 -7.97 -2.15
CA HIS A 50 11.34 -7.39 -1.32
C HIS A 50 12.23 -6.42 -2.09
N HIS A 51 12.54 -6.72 -3.35
CA HIS A 51 13.31 -5.85 -4.23
C HIS A 51 12.57 -4.55 -4.56
N LEU A 52 11.28 -4.64 -4.92
CA LEU A 52 10.42 -3.50 -5.20
C LEU A 52 10.22 -2.62 -3.96
N LYS A 53 10.19 -3.24 -2.78
CA LYS A 53 10.07 -2.56 -1.48
C LYS A 53 11.40 -2.36 -0.77
N LYS A 54 12.51 -2.26 -1.50
CA LYS A 54 13.85 -2.08 -0.91
C LYS A 54 13.87 -0.85 0.01
N GLY A 55 14.38 -1.03 1.23
CA GLY A 55 14.41 0.02 2.27
C GLY A 55 13.17 0.05 3.18
N ASN A 56 12.02 -0.43 2.71
CA ASN A 56 10.75 -0.45 3.46
C ASN A 56 10.16 -1.87 3.59
N SER A 57 11.03 -2.89 3.57
CA SER A 57 10.63 -4.28 3.80
C SER A 57 11.64 -5.06 4.61
N ILE A 58 11.15 -6.04 5.37
CA ILE A 58 11.93 -6.98 6.17
C ILE A 58 11.51 -8.38 5.74
N ARG A 59 12.45 -9.16 5.21
CA ARG A 59 12.18 -10.53 4.75
C ARG A 59 12.80 -11.55 5.69
N TYR A 60 11.98 -12.46 6.22
CA TYR A 60 12.46 -13.64 6.94
C TYR A 60 12.48 -14.86 6.01
N THR A 61 13.66 -15.44 5.85
CA THR A 61 13.90 -16.64 5.05
C THR A 61 13.71 -17.92 5.86
N ARG A 62 13.65 -17.84 7.20
CA ARG A 62 13.33 -19.01 8.03
C ARG A 62 11.86 -19.39 7.83
N LYS A 63 11.61 -20.71 7.71
CA LYS A 63 10.25 -21.26 7.64
C LYS A 63 9.55 -21.14 8.99
N ASN A 64 8.25 -20.85 8.95
CA ASN A 64 7.42 -20.68 10.13
C ASN A 64 6.29 -21.73 10.13
N ASP A 65 6.22 -22.54 11.19
CA ASP A 65 5.48 -23.79 11.16
C ASP A 65 4.04 -23.72 11.69
N ASN A 66 3.65 -22.59 12.30
CA ASN A 66 2.35 -22.41 12.95
C ASN A 66 1.60 -21.15 12.50
N ILE A 67 1.91 -20.59 11.33
CA ILE A 67 1.20 -19.42 10.81
C ILE A 67 0.02 -19.89 9.96
N ARG A 68 -1.20 -19.63 10.44
CA ARG A 68 -2.45 -19.97 9.74
C ARG A 68 -3.42 -18.77 9.83
N PRO A 69 -3.29 -17.77 8.93
CA PRO A 69 -3.89 -16.45 9.15
C PRO A 69 -5.43 -16.43 9.22
N PHE A 70 -6.09 -17.46 8.69
CA PHE A 70 -7.55 -17.58 8.64
C PHE A 70 -8.14 -18.58 9.64
N GLU A 71 -7.30 -19.20 10.47
CA GLU A 71 -7.76 -20.08 11.56
C GLU A 71 -7.82 -19.26 12.85
N SER A 72 -8.75 -19.57 13.76
CA SER A 72 -8.89 -18.83 15.02
C SER A 72 -7.61 -18.87 15.85
N GLY A 73 -7.00 -17.72 16.09
CA GLY A 73 -5.73 -17.57 16.84
C GLY A 73 -4.47 -17.89 16.02
N GLY A 74 -4.61 -18.33 14.76
CA GLY A 74 -3.51 -18.64 13.85
C GLY A 74 -2.80 -17.41 13.29
N GLU A 75 -3.35 -16.21 13.52
CA GLU A 75 -2.76 -14.92 13.20
C GLU A 75 -1.85 -14.34 14.30
N THR A 76 -1.93 -14.86 15.53
CA THR A 76 -1.17 -14.33 16.69
C THR A 76 0.34 -14.23 16.44
N SER A 77 0.88 -15.18 15.66
CA SER A 77 2.29 -15.17 15.26
C SER A 77 2.61 -13.98 14.34
N LEU A 78 1.70 -13.61 13.44
CA LEU A 78 1.85 -12.45 12.56
C LEU A 78 1.86 -11.15 13.34
N GLU A 79 0.94 -11.01 14.31
CA GLU A 79 0.87 -9.85 15.21
C GLU A 79 2.14 -9.72 16.06
N PHE A 80 2.64 -10.85 16.59
CA PHE A 80 3.92 -10.88 17.29
C PHE A 80 5.08 -10.40 16.42
N PHE A 81 5.16 -10.85 15.16
CA PHE A 81 6.21 -10.40 14.26
C PHE A 81 6.03 -8.94 13.83
N SER A 82 4.79 -8.49 13.59
CA SER A 82 4.49 -7.08 13.32
C SER A 82 5.00 -6.19 14.44
N LEU A 83 4.66 -6.50 15.70
CA LEU A 83 5.10 -5.75 16.88
C LEU A 83 6.62 -5.77 17.04
N LYS A 84 7.27 -6.91 16.75
CA LYS A 84 8.73 -7.04 16.86
C LYS A 84 9.49 -6.27 15.78
N THR A 85 8.90 -6.15 14.58
CA THR A 85 9.57 -5.57 13.40
C THR A 85 9.09 -4.17 13.05
N ASP A 86 8.07 -3.67 13.75
CA ASP A 86 7.41 -2.40 13.43
C ASP A 86 6.90 -2.37 11.97
N CYS A 87 6.37 -3.51 11.51
CA CYS A 87 5.82 -3.66 10.17
C CYS A 87 4.30 -3.64 10.20
N SER A 88 3.70 -2.67 9.53
CA SER A 88 2.24 -2.54 9.45
C SER A 88 1.62 -3.42 8.35
N LEU A 89 2.42 -3.81 7.35
CA LEU A 89 1.97 -4.65 6.23
C LEU A 89 2.63 -6.03 6.32
N ILE A 90 1.89 -7.07 5.95
CA ILE A 90 2.33 -8.46 6.01
C ILE A 90 2.10 -9.12 4.66
N VAL A 91 3.12 -9.85 4.21
CA VAL A 91 3.06 -10.75 3.06
C VAL A 91 3.49 -12.13 3.53
N PHE A 92 2.58 -13.10 3.49
CA PHE A 92 2.84 -14.47 3.92
C PHE A 92 2.60 -15.45 2.78
N ALA A 93 3.64 -16.16 2.37
CA ALA A 93 3.55 -17.19 1.33
C ALA A 93 3.42 -18.59 1.93
N SER A 94 2.57 -19.41 1.33
CA SER A 94 2.36 -20.81 1.68
C SER A 94 1.95 -21.65 0.48
N HIS A 95 2.12 -22.96 0.55
CA HIS A 95 1.76 -23.86 -0.54
C HIS A 95 1.16 -25.16 0.02
N SER A 96 0.00 -25.56 -0.50
CA SER A 96 -0.67 -26.81 -0.16
C SER A 96 -1.45 -27.35 -1.37
N LYS A 97 -1.87 -28.63 -1.33
CA LYS A 97 -2.71 -29.21 -2.40
C LYS A 97 -4.04 -28.45 -2.57
N LYS A 98 -4.68 -28.05 -1.46
CA LYS A 98 -5.94 -27.29 -1.47
C LYS A 98 -5.76 -25.84 -1.94
N ARG A 99 -4.60 -25.24 -1.65
CA ARG A 99 -4.26 -23.86 -1.96
C ARG A 99 -2.84 -23.81 -2.53
N PRO A 100 -2.66 -24.13 -3.82
CA PRO A 100 -1.37 -23.98 -4.48
C PRO A 100 -1.02 -22.50 -4.58
N ASN A 101 0.29 -22.21 -4.57
CA ASN A 101 0.87 -20.86 -4.70
C ASN A 101 0.10 -19.78 -3.94
N ASN A 102 -0.12 -20.00 -2.65
CA ASN A 102 -0.95 -19.15 -1.82
C ASN A 102 -0.16 -17.97 -1.26
N LEU A 103 -0.66 -16.76 -1.49
CA LEU A 103 -0.11 -15.52 -0.95
C LEU A 103 -1.19 -14.85 -0.10
N VAL A 104 -0.86 -14.54 1.15
CA VAL A 104 -1.74 -13.78 2.05
C VAL A 104 -1.14 -12.39 2.21
N LEU A 105 -1.93 -11.38 1.87
CA LEU A 105 -1.64 -9.98 2.09
C LEU A 105 -2.44 -9.51 3.29
N GLY A 106 -1.81 -8.84 4.24
CA GLY A 106 -2.48 -8.37 5.45
C GLY A 106 -2.04 -6.99 5.87
N ARG A 107 -2.98 -6.24 6.45
CA ARG A 107 -2.70 -4.97 7.12
C ARG A 107 -2.88 -5.15 8.63
N THR A 108 -2.11 -4.40 9.40
CA THR A 108 -2.26 -4.32 10.85
C THR A 108 -2.59 -2.91 11.28
N TYR A 109 -3.35 -2.81 12.35
CA TYR A 109 -3.63 -1.59 13.07
C TYR A 109 -3.25 -1.82 14.54
N ASP A 110 -2.37 -0.97 15.09
CA ASP A 110 -1.80 -1.18 16.43
C ASP A 110 -1.24 -2.60 16.61
N HIS A 111 -0.53 -3.09 15.59
CA HIS A 111 0.05 -4.45 15.51
C HIS A 111 -0.93 -5.63 15.60
N HIS A 112 -2.24 -5.38 15.61
CA HIS A 112 -3.27 -6.40 15.48
C HIS A 112 -3.74 -6.49 14.03
N ILE A 113 -4.17 -7.67 13.57
CA ILE A 113 -4.63 -7.83 12.20
C ILE A 113 -5.88 -6.98 11.96
N TYR A 114 -5.76 -6.02 11.04
CA TYR A 114 -6.85 -5.19 10.56
C TYR A 114 -7.68 -5.96 9.53
N ASP A 115 -7.01 -6.43 8.47
CA ASP A 115 -7.64 -7.23 7.42
C ASP A 115 -6.65 -8.18 6.72
N LEU A 116 -7.21 -9.12 5.99
CA LEU A 116 -6.47 -10.14 5.23
C LEU A 116 -7.11 -10.37 3.87
N VAL A 117 -6.29 -10.53 2.85
CA VAL A 117 -6.69 -11.00 1.52
C VAL A 117 -5.79 -12.16 1.13
N GLU A 118 -6.39 -13.29 0.80
CA GLU A 118 -5.71 -14.48 0.28
C GLU A 118 -5.87 -14.53 -1.23
N VAL A 119 -4.76 -14.65 -1.95
CA VAL A 119 -4.72 -14.81 -3.40
C VAL A 119 -3.90 -16.04 -3.79
N GLY A 120 -4.35 -16.75 -4.82
CA GLY A 120 -3.52 -17.68 -5.57
C GLY A 120 -2.70 -16.93 -6.60
N VAL A 121 -1.44 -17.34 -6.77
CA VAL A 121 -0.55 -16.79 -7.80
C VAL A 121 -0.41 -17.79 -8.92
N ASP A 122 -0.92 -17.42 -10.10
CA ASP A 122 -0.83 -18.17 -11.34
C ASP A 122 -0.04 -17.37 -12.39
N ASN A 123 0.49 -18.06 -13.40
CA ASN A 123 1.23 -17.47 -14.53
C ASN A 123 2.35 -16.48 -14.17
N PHE A 124 3.00 -16.67 -13.01
CA PHE A 124 4.07 -15.78 -12.54
C PHE A 124 5.27 -15.78 -13.49
N LYS A 125 5.61 -14.59 -13.97
CA LYS A 125 6.81 -14.28 -14.75
C LYS A 125 7.67 -13.29 -13.97
N PRO A 126 8.90 -13.66 -13.59
CA PRO A 126 9.80 -12.78 -12.87
C PRO A 126 10.29 -11.64 -13.77
N MET A 127 10.75 -10.53 -13.18
CA MET A 127 11.41 -9.41 -13.87
C MET A 127 12.53 -9.87 -14.80
N GLU A 128 13.30 -10.88 -14.39
CA GLU A 128 14.39 -11.47 -15.18
C GLU A 128 13.92 -12.09 -16.51
N SER A 129 12.65 -12.50 -16.61
CA SER A 129 12.10 -13.03 -17.86
C SER A 129 11.78 -11.94 -18.88
N PHE A 130 11.73 -10.67 -18.45
CA PHE A 130 11.52 -9.50 -19.29
C PHE A 130 12.88 -8.91 -19.66
N LEU A 131 13.61 -9.59 -20.55
CA LEU A 131 14.88 -9.14 -21.12
C LEU A 131 14.74 -7.95 -22.10
N GLY A 132 13.63 -7.20 -22.04
CA GLY A 132 13.43 -6.01 -22.86
C GLY A 132 14.51 -4.96 -22.59
N ASP A 133 14.87 -4.19 -23.63
CA ASP A 133 15.88 -3.10 -23.64
C ASP A 133 16.39 -2.73 -22.23
N LEU A 134 17.55 -3.27 -21.83
CA LEU A 134 18.23 -3.01 -20.53
C LEU A 134 18.38 -1.51 -20.18
N LYS A 135 18.14 -0.63 -21.16
CA LYS A 135 18.11 0.83 -21.03
C LYS A 135 16.88 1.38 -20.29
N VAL A 136 15.80 0.63 -20.13
CA VAL A 136 14.53 1.11 -19.54
C VAL A 136 14.23 0.37 -18.24
N SER A 137 15.11 0.54 -17.25
CA SER A 137 14.90 0.03 -15.89
C SER A 137 14.45 1.17 -14.97
N PRO A 138 13.29 1.06 -14.29
CA PRO A 138 12.86 2.05 -13.33
C PRO A 138 13.83 2.23 -12.17
N ILE A 139 13.97 3.45 -11.71
CA ILE A 139 14.82 3.85 -10.60
C ILE A 139 14.27 3.21 -9.32
N LEU A 140 15.13 2.50 -8.58
CA LEU A 140 14.78 1.92 -7.29
C LEU A 140 14.28 3.00 -6.32
N GLY A 141 13.08 2.80 -5.76
CA GLY A 141 12.45 3.75 -4.84
C GLY A 141 11.68 4.88 -5.53
N SER A 142 11.58 4.90 -6.86
CA SER A 142 10.69 5.83 -7.57
C SER A 142 9.24 5.62 -7.15
N LYS A 143 8.44 6.70 -7.17
CA LYS A 143 7.03 6.63 -6.80
C LYS A 143 6.24 6.02 -7.96
N PRO A 144 5.61 4.85 -7.77
CA PRO A 144 4.89 4.19 -8.84
C PRO A 144 3.55 4.88 -9.11
N LEU A 145 3.14 4.87 -10.37
CA LEU A 145 1.76 5.10 -10.77
C LEU A 145 0.94 3.80 -10.66
N PHE A 146 -0.38 3.93 -10.59
CA PHE A 146 -1.31 2.81 -10.60
C PHE A 146 -2.37 2.99 -11.67
N ALA A 147 -2.70 1.92 -12.37
CA ALA A 147 -3.85 1.83 -13.24
C ALA A 147 -4.68 0.60 -12.82
N PHE A 148 -5.86 0.83 -12.26
CA PHE A 148 -6.85 -0.22 -11.99
C PHE A 148 -7.88 -0.21 -13.12
N ILE A 149 -7.94 -1.28 -13.90
CA ILE A 149 -8.74 -1.39 -15.11
C ILE A 149 -9.83 -2.45 -14.91
N GLY A 150 -11.07 -2.09 -15.21
CA GLY A 150 -12.23 -2.98 -15.13
C GLY A 150 -13.16 -2.66 -13.96
N GLU A 151 -14.46 -2.82 -14.20
CA GLU A 151 -15.53 -2.47 -13.25
C GLU A 151 -15.57 -3.37 -12.01
N GLY A 152 -14.91 -4.53 -12.06
CA GLY A 152 -14.80 -5.44 -10.92
C GLY A 152 -14.25 -4.75 -9.67
N PHE A 153 -13.33 -3.78 -9.83
CA PHE A 153 -12.78 -3.00 -8.72
C PHE A 153 -13.77 -2.03 -8.07
N GLU A 154 -14.93 -1.76 -8.69
CA GLU A 154 -15.98 -0.88 -8.18
C GLU A 154 -17.28 -1.63 -7.87
N ASN A 155 -17.44 -2.86 -8.33
CA ASN A 155 -18.66 -3.65 -8.15
C ASN A 155 -18.48 -4.91 -7.27
N VAL A 156 -17.27 -5.47 -7.20
CA VAL A 156 -17.00 -6.71 -6.44
C VAL A 156 -16.22 -6.38 -5.17
N GLU A 157 -16.74 -6.79 -4.00
CA GLU A 157 -16.18 -6.43 -2.69
C GLU A 157 -14.78 -7.02 -2.47
N GLU A 158 -14.54 -8.25 -2.93
CA GLU A 158 -13.25 -8.93 -2.86
C GLU A 158 -12.18 -8.20 -3.68
N LEU A 159 -12.55 -7.71 -4.87
CA LEU A 159 -11.64 -6.97 -5.74
C LEU A 159 -11.40 -5.53 -5.24
N LYS A 160 -12.42 -4.86 -4.68
CA LYS A 160 -12.26 -3.60 -3.95
C LYS A 160 -11.23 -3.74 -2.84
N HIS A 161 -11.39 -4.77 -2.01
CA HIS A 161 -10.51 -5.04 -0.90
C HIS A 161 -9.08 -5.34 -1.39
N LEU A 162 -8.92 -6.17 -2.43
CA LEU A 162 -7.61 -6.41 -3.04
C LEU A 162 -6.97 -5.11 -3.59
N LYS A 163 -7.74 -4.25 -4.26
CA LYS A 163 -7.28 -2.95 -4.76
C LYS A 163 -6.72 -2.07 -3.65
N GLU A 164 -7.42 -1.94 -2.53
CA GLU A 164 -6.94 -1.18 -1.37
C GLU A 164 -5.63 -1.74 -0.82
N VAL A 165 -5.56 -3.07 -0.65
CA VAL A 165 -4.38 -3.75 -0.09
C VAL A 165 -3.17 -3.64 -1.04
N LEU A 166 -3.36 -3.81 -2.35
CA LEU A 166 -2.29 -3.64 -3.35
C LEU A 166 -1.79 -2.20 -3.41
N LEU A 167 -2.70 -1.22 -3.39
CA LEU A 167 -2.35 0.19 -3.37
C LEU A 167 -1.50 0.49 -2.13
N GLU A 168 -1.93 0.04 -0.95
CA GLU A 168 -1.18 0.27 0.28
C GLU A 168 0.17 -0.47 0.32
N LEU A 169 0.23 -1.66 -0.29
CA LEU A 169 1.45 -2.44 -0.40
C LEU A 169 2.50 -1.75 -1.28
N PHE A 170 2.12 -1.14 -2.40
CA PHE A 170 3.09 -0.65 -3.39
C PHE A 170 3.20 0.89 -3.50
N ARG A 171 2.30 1.69 -2.90
CA ARG A 171 2.30 3.17 -3.07
C ARG A 171 3.53 3.91 -2.51
N GLY A 172 4.25 3.29 -1.57
CA GLY A 172 5.39 3.90 -0.87
C GLY A 172 5.00 5.11 0.00
N GLU A 173 5.90 6.09 0.06
CA GLU A 173 5.72 7.33 0.82
C GLU A 173 4.69 8.27 0.18
N VAL A 174 3.94 8.98 1.01
CA VAL A 174 3.04 10.05 0.56
C VAL A 174 3.89 11.29 0.35
N VAL A 175 3.81 11.86 -0.86
CA VAL A 175 4.58 13.04 -1.26
C VAL A 175 3.64 14.08 -1.83
N GLU A 176 3.90 15.36 -1.56
CA GLU A 176 3.12 16.48 -2.10
C GLU A 176 3.59 16.87 -3.50
N ASN A 177 4.90 16.78 -3.74
CA ASN A 177 5.54 17.13 -5.00
C ASN A 177 6.24 15.90 -5.58
N LEU A 178 6.13 15.73 -6.89
CA LEU A 178 6.75 14.62 -7.62
C LEU A 178 7.65 15.17 -8.72
N ASN A 179 8.90 14.70 -8.76
CA ASN A 179 9.79 15.01 -9.87
C ASN A 179 9.36 14.18 -11.09
N LEU A 180 9.21 14.85 -12.24
CA LEU A 180 8.84 14.22 -13.51
C LEU A 180 9.82 13.11 -13.93
N SER A 181 11.12 13.25 -13.60
CA SER A 181 12.11 12.21 -13.87
C SER A 181 11.89 10.93 -13.05
N GLY A 182 11.12 11.00 -11.96
CA GLY A 182 10.74 9.87 -11.13
C GLY A 182 9.45 9.17 -11.59
N VAL A 183 8.80 9.65 -12.65
CA VAL A 183 7.62 9.02 -13.25
C VAL A 183 8.08 8.00 -14.29
N ASP A 184 8.54 6.86 -13.81
CA ASP A 184 9.22 5.85 -14.63
C ASP A 184 8.53 4.48 -14.65
N ARG A 185 7.58 4.23 -13.74
CA ARG A 185 6.86 2.95 -13.63
C ARG A 185 5.38 3.12 -13.33
N VAL A 186 4.60 2.17 -13.85
CA VAL A 186 3.17 2.01 -13.55
C VAL A 186 2.87 0.55 -13.21
N TYR A 187 2.15 0.35 -12.11
CA TYR A 187 1.52 -0.93 -11.81
C TYR A 187 0.16 -0.98 -12.48
N VAL A 188 -0.05 -1.95 -13.35
CA VAL A 188 -1.29 -2.17 -14.07
C VAL A 188 -1.98 -3.37 -13.45
N CYS A 189 -3.18 -3.15 -12.93
CA CYS A 189 -4.04 -4.15 -12.34
C CYS A 189 -5.32 -4.23 -13.17
N THR A 190 -5.52 -5.32 -13.90
CA THR A 190 -6.70 -5.51 -14.74
C THR A 190 -7.59 -6.60 -14.16
N ALA A 191 -8.86 -6.28 -13.88
CA ALA A 191 -9.85 -7.27 -13.51
C ALA A 191 -10.23 -8.09 -14.76
N VAL A 192 -9.74 -9.32 -14.84
CA VAL A 192 -10.00 -10.22 -15.99
C VAL A 192 -11.37 -10.87 -15.82
N ASN A 193 -11.60 -11.43 -14.63
CA ASN A 193 -12.84 -12.08 -14.25
C ASN A 193 -13.32 -11.52 -12.89
N SER A 194 -14.46 -12.01 -12.38
CA SER A 194 -14.99 -11.62 -11.07
C SER A 194 -14.02 -11.84 -9.90
N ASN A 195 -13.06 -12.75 -10.05
CA ASN A 195 -12.17 -13.17 -8.97
C ASN A 195 -10.68 -13.18 -9.37
N THR A 196 -10.35 -12.80 -10.62
CA THR A 196 -8.98 -12.86 -11.14
C THR A 196 -8.53 -11.49 -11.58
N VAL A 197 -7.39 -11.05 -11.04
CA VAL A 197 -6.73 -9.79 -11.39
C VAL A 197 -5.38 -10.09 -12.02
N PHE A 198 -5.19 -9.66 -13.26
CA PHE A 198 -3.88 -9.62 -13.88
C PHE A 198 -3.10 -8.44 -13.30
N PHE A 199 -1.94 -8.72 -12.71
CA PHE A 199 -1.03 -7.73 -12.18
C PHE A 199 0.25 -7.73 -13.01
N THR A 200 0.62 -6.58 -13.56
CA THR A 200 1.92 -6.40 -14.21
C THR A 200 2.52 -5.04 -13.89
N GLN A 201 3.84 -4.96 -14.00
CA GLN A 201 4.60 -3.73 -13.90
C GLN A 201 5.12 -3.34 -15.28
N CYS A 202 4.84 -2.09 -15.67
CA CYS A 202 5.32 -1.51 -16.91
C CYS A 202 6.23 -0.32 -16.61
N ALA A 203 7.29 -0.18 -17.40
CA ALA A 203 8.12 1.01 -17.43
C ALA A 203 7.56 2.04 -18.42
N VAL A 204 7.68 3.32 -18.08
CA VAL A 204 7.32 4.44 -18.95
C VAL A 204 8.47 4.72 -19.90
N ARG A 205 8.33 4.35 -21.17
CA ARG A 205 9.34 4.51 -22.22
C ARG A 205 9.25 5.90 -22.86
N GLY A 206 9.80 6.89 -22.17
CA GLY A 206 10.00 8.24 -22.71
C GLY A 206 8.71 9.00 -23.04
N LEU A 207 8.82 10.31 -23.10
CA LEU A 207 7.72 11.22 -23.40
C LEU A 207 7.89 11.70 -24.84
N LYS A 208 7.26 11.01 -25.80
CA LYS A 208 7.37 11.35 -27.23
C LYS A 208 6.58 12.63 -27.53
N LYS A 209 7.09 13.45 -28.45
CA LYS A 209 6.37 14.64 -28.94
C LYS A 209 5.04 14.21 -29.56
N SER A 210 3.95 14.84 -29.12
CA SER A 210 2.57 14.53 -29.54
C SER A 210 1.89 15.68 -30.31
N GLY A 211 2.54 16.84 -30.42
CA GLY A 211 1.94 18.07 -30.96
C GLY A 211 0.99 18.79 -30.01
N THR A 212 0.74 18.26 -28.81
CA THR A 212 -0.03 18.92 -27.75
C THR A 212 0.85 19.18 -26.52
N ALA A 213 0.31 19.85 -25.50
CA ALA A 213 1.00 20.03 -24.22
C ALA A 213 1.30 18.70 -23.50
N ALA A 214 0.52 17.65 -23.75
CA ALA A 214 0.68 16.34 -23.11
C ALA A 214 1.47 15.38 -24.03
N PRO A 215 2.59 14.79 -23.58
CA PRO A 215 3.39 13.89 -24.41
C PRO A 215 2.68 12.55 -24.69
N ARG A 216 3.08 11.88 -25.79
CA ARG A 216 2.66 10.50 -26.08
C ARG A 216 3.49 9.54 -25.23
N VAL A 217 2.82 8.76 -24.40
CA VAL A 217 3.43 7.80 -23.47
C VAL A 217 3.42 6.40 -24.07
N GLU A 218 4.57 5.72 -24.03
CA GLU A 218 4.68 4.30 -24.39
C GLU A 218 5.04 3.50 -23.15
N LEU A 219 4.43 2.32 -22.99
CA LEU A 219 4.69 1.43 -21.87
C LEU A 219 5.38 0.17 -22.37
N ILE A 220 6.40 -0.28 -21.64
CA ILE A 220 7.06 -1.56 -21.85
C ILE A 220 6.82 -2.43 -20.62
N GLU A 221 6.36 -3.65 -20.81
CA GLU A 221 6.23 -4.62 -19.73
C GLU A 221 7.63 -5.06 -19.25
N ILE A 222 7.89 -4.93 -17.95
CA ILE A 222 9.18 -5.25 -17.32
C ILE A 222 9.06 -6.26 -16.17
N GLY A 223 7.83 -6.59 -15.78
CA GLY A 223 7.54 -7.51 -14.68
C GLY A 223 7.79 -6.94 -13.27
N PRO A 224 7.41 -7.67 -12.21
CA PRO A 224 6.72 -8.96 -12.24
C PRO A 224 5.38 -8.91 -12.95
N SER A 225 5.02 -10.02 -13.59
CA SER A 225 3.71 -10.23 -14.22
C SER A 225 3.09 -11.51 -13.68
N MET A 226 1.84 -11.47 -13.25
CA MET A 226 1.16 -12.60 -12.61
C MET A 226 -0.36 -12.44 -12.60
N ASP A 227 -1.05 -13.57 -12.52
CA ASP A 227 -2.48 -13.62 -12.25
C ASP A 227 -2.70 -13.84 -10.75
N LEU A 228 -3.44 -12.92 -10.14
CA LEU A 228 -3.87 -12.97 -8.75
C LEU A 228 -5.33 -13.45 -8.69
N VAL A 229 -5.53 -14.69 -8.27
CA VAL A 229 -6.85 -15.29 -8.10
C VAL A 229 -7.28 -15.10 -6.64
N VAL A 230 -8.26 -14.23 -6.37
CA VAL A 230 -8.73 -13.98 -4.99
C VAL A 230 -9.38 -15.25 -4.43
N ARG A 231 -9.21 -15.49 -3.13
CA ARG A 231 -9.72 -16.67 -2.43
C ARG A 231 -10.53 -16.22 -1.22
N ARG A 232 -9.95 -16.28 -0.03
CA ARG A 232 -10.57 -15.77 1.20
C ARG A 232 -10.17 -14.32 1.41
N HIS A 233 -11.08 -13.53 1.94
CA HIS A 233 -10.75 -12.23 2.51
C HIS A 233 -11.41 -12.09 3.88
N ARG A 234 -10.80 -11.30 4.77
CA ARG A 234 -11.32 -10.97 6.09
C ARG A 234 -11.32 -9.47 6.21
N LEU A 235 -12.50 -8.87 6.24
CA LEU A 235 -12.67 -7.43 6.42
C LEU A 235 -12.46 -7.02 7.88
N PRO A 236 -12.10 -5.75 8.14
CA PRO A 236 -12.03 -5.24 9.49
C PRO A 236 -13.44 -5.05 10.06
N ASN A 237 -13.56 -5.14 11.38
CA ASN A 237 -14.80 -4.76 12.06
C ASN A 237 -15.12 -3.28 11.83
N GLU A 238 -16.39 -2.92 11.67
CA GLU A 238 -16.83 -1.54 11.42
C GLU A 238 -16.37 -0.54 12.50
N SER A 239 -16.33 -0.97 13.77
CA SER A 239 -15.80 -0.15 14.87
C SER A 239 -14.31 0.14 14.70
N LEU A 240 -13.52 -0.89 14.36
CA LEU A 240 -12.09 -0.77 14.11
C LEU A 240 -11.80 0.08 12.87
N LYS A 241 -12.58 -0.12 11.80
CA LYS A 241 -12.52 0.69 10.56
C LYS A 241 -12.76 2.17 10.86
N LYS A 242 -13.79 2.50 11.65
CA LYS A 242 -14.05 3.89 12.08
C LYS A 242 -12.89 4.49 12.87
N VAL A 243 -12.24 3.71 13.72
CA VAL A 243 -11.08 4.16 14.51
C VAL A 243 -9.85 4.36 13.62
N ALA A 244 -9.56 3.41 12.73
CA ALA A 244 -8.42 3.46 11.81
C ALA A 244 -8.54 4.59 10.78
N MET A 245 -9.76 4.95 10.38
CA MET A 245 -10.03 6.01 9.39
C MET A 245 -10.20 7.40 10.02
N LYS A 246 -9.95 7.57 11.32
CA LYS A 246 -9.94 8.89 11.94
C LYS A 246 -8.78 9.70 11.36
N THR A 247 -9.10 10.79 10.68
CA THR A 247 -8.10 11.77 10.28
C THR A 247 -7.70 12.62 11.47
N ALA A 248 -6.44 13.05 11.51
CA ALA A 248 -6.02 14.06 12.46
C ALA A 248 -6.95 15.28 12.28
N LEU A 249 -7.41 15.85 13.40
CA LEU A 249 -8.07 17.15 13.37
C LEU A 249 -7.05 18.14 12.84
N ASP A 250 -7.22 18.43 11.56
CA ASP A 250 -6.33 19.29 10.81
C ASP A 250 -6.19 20.59 11.60
N ARG A 251 -4.96 21.00 11.90
CA ARG A 251 -4.70 22.31 12.55
C ARG A 251 -5.03 23.46 11.60
N SER A 252 -5.66 23.21 10.45
CA SER A 252 -6.29 24.24 9.67
C SER A 252 -7.28 24.96 10.59
N LYS A 253 -6.88 26.16 11.03
CA LYS A 253 -7.69 27.02 11.90
C LYS A 253 -9.08 27.00 11.32
N LYS A 254 -10.07 26.50 12.09
CA LYS A 254 -11.47 26.41 11.65
C LYS A 254 -11.79 27.66 10.86
N LYS A 255 -12.29 27.50 9.62
CA LYS A 255 -12.61 28.63 8.75
C LYS A 255 -13.49 29.59 9.55
N GLU A 256 -12.92 30.71 9.96
CA GLU A 256 -13.63 31.74 10.70
C GLU A 256 -14.68 32.30 9.74
N LYS A 257 -15.97 32.16 10.09
CA LYS A 257 -17.07 32.62 9.25
C LYS A 257 -16.87 34.11 8.97
N ASN A 258 -17.14 34.51 7.73
CA ASN A 258 -17.00 35.89 7.25
C ASN A 258 -15.57 36.44 7.24
N ILE A 259 -14.56 35.60 7.38
CA ILE A 259 -13.17 36.03 7.33
C ILE A 259 -12.48 35.39 6.13
N LEU A 260 -11.95 36.26 5.26
CA LEU A 260 -11.10 35.92 4.14
C LEU A 260 -9.66 36.26 4.53
N ARG A 261 -8.72 35.38 4.21
CA ARG A 261 -7.29 35.70 4.29
C ARG A 261 -6.82 35.91 2.88
N ASP A 262 -6.56 37.14 2.53
CA ASP A 262 -5.95 37.52 1.27
C ASP A 262 -4.43 37.58 1.43
N ALA A 263 -3.69 37.13 0.42
CA ALA A 263 -2.23 37.11 0.44
C ALA A 263 -1.64 38.52 0.45
N VAL A 264 -2.37 39.50 -0.11
CA VAL A 264 -1.94 40.90 -0.22
C VAL A 264 -2.52 41.73 0.93
N HIS A 265 -3.83 41.70 1.14
CA HIS A 265 -4.51 42.56 2.12
C HIS A 265 -4.64 41.96 3.52
N GLY A 266 -4.13 40.75 3.76
CA GLY A 266 -4.18 40.10 5.06
C GLY A 266 -5.58 39.62 5.44
N LYS A 267 -6.03 39.89 6.68
CA LYS A 267 -7.31 39.37 7.21
C LYS A 267 -8.46 40.34 6.86
N LEU A 268 -9.31 39.95 5.93
CA LEU A 268 -10.50 40.70 5.50
C LEU A 268 -11.76 40.13 6.16
N GLY A 269 -12.59 41.00 6.72
CA GLY A 269 -13.91 40.65 7.27
C GLY A 269 -15.04 41.07 6.33
N LYS A 270 -15.94 40.16 5.98
CA LYS A 270 -17.14 40.46 5.18
C LYS A 270 -18.32 40.76 6.10
N ILE A 271 -18.87 41.97 6.01
CA ILE A 271 -20.09 42.35 6.72
C ILE A 271 -21.27 42.14 5.76
N TYR A 272 -22.31 41.45 6.24
CA TYR A 272 -23.56 41.28 5.50
C TYR A 272 -24.57 42.27 6.07
N ILE A 273 -24.88 43.31 5.31
CA ILE A 273 -25.91 44.29 5.67
C ILE A 273 -27.26 43.70 5.22
N PRO A 274 -28.24 43.53 6.12
CA PRO A 274 -29.58 43.08 5.73
C PRO A 274 -30.31 44.17 4.93
N ASP A 275 -31.30 43.77 4.14
CA ASP A 275 -32.13 44.72 3.39
C ASP A 275 -32.83 45.69 4.35
N GLN A 276 -32.66 47.00 4.11
CA GLN A 276 -33.23 48.05 4.94
C GLN A 276 -34.69 48.27 4.54
N GLN A 277 -35.62 47.96 5.46
CA GLN A 277 -37.04 48.27 5.26
C GLN A 277 -37.27 49.76 5.54
N ILE A 278 -37.57 50.51 4.48
CA ILE A 278 -37.96 51.92 4.57
C ILE A 278 -39.48 51.96 4.78
N GLN A 279 -39.94 52.50 5.92
CA GLN A 279 -41.35 52.85 6.07
C GLN A 279 -41.61 54.12 5.26
N ILE A 280 -42.43 53.98 4.21
CA ILE A 280 -42.96 55.10 3.41
C ILE A 280 -44.32 55.49 3.99
#